data_AF-A0A1H1UXZ4-F1
#
_entry.id   AF-A0A1H1UXZ4-F1
#
_cell.length_a   1.000
_cell.length_b   1.000
_cell.length_c   1.000
_cell.angle_alpha   90.00
_cell.angle_beta   90.00
_cell.angle_gamma   90.00
#
_symmetry.space_group_name_H-M   'P 1'
#
loop_
_entity.id
_entity.type
_entity.pdbx_description
1 polymer ?
#
loop_
_entity_poly.entity_id
_entity_poly.type
_entity_poly.pdbx_seq_one_letter_code
_entity_poly.pdbx_strand_id
1 'polypeptide(L)'
;MSDTSGLEAAVRELRHILAADTTSPEWRWNVRRRLSEVRDALGPDAVAGEAGRVPSQQPEQGEEWLTARAVGSERRTRQLQARAGMLAVAVLDRLDAPTIVRQVTRLLHDLEHQLQRDHDLAYDAVALDLGGSE
;
A
#
# COMPACT_ATOMS: atom_id res chain seq x y z
N MET A 1 -7.66 8.83 -10.12
CA MET A 1 -7.89 7.62 -10.93
C MET A 1 -6.64 6.77 -11.18
N SER A 2 -5.44 7.07 -10.63
CA SER A 2 -4.23 6.26 -10.94
C SER A 2 -3.35 5.86 -9.75
N ASP A 3 -3.76 6.05 -8.50
CA ASP A 3 -2.83 5.87 -7.38
C ASP A 3 -2.78 4.42 -6.85
N THR A 4 -3.91 3.71 -6.76
CA THR A 4 -3.97 2.28 -6.38
C THR A 4 -3.27 1.38 -7.40
N SER A 5 -3.49 1.64 -8.68
CA SER A 5 -2.87 0.91 -9.80
C SER A 5 -1.33 0.97 -9.77
N GLY A 6 -0.76 2.07 -9.25
CA GLY A 6 0.68 2.23 -9.07
C GLY A 6 1.25 1.33 -7.99
N LEU A 7 0.57 1.26 -6.82
CA LEU A 7 0.97 0.39 -5.72
C LEU A 7 0.83 -1.09 -6.10
N GLU A 8 -0.27 -1.48 -6.74
CA GLU A 8 -0.48 -2.86 -7.21
C GLU A 8 0.62 -3.31 -8.19
N ALA A 9 0.97 -2.46 -9.14
CA ALA A 9 2.06 -2.72 -10.07
C ALA A 9 3.39 -2.91 -9.33
N ALA A 10 3.69 -2.03 -8.37
CA ALA A 10 4.91 -2.12 -7.57
C ALA A 10 4.96 -3.40 -6.72
N VAL A 11 3.85 -3.82 -6.11
CA VAL A 11 3.71 -5.06 -5.33
C VAL A 11 3.93 -6.29 -6.20
N ARG A 12 3.26 -6.36 -7.36
CA ARG A 12 3.40 -7.48 -8.30
C ARG A 12 4.83 -7.64 -8.78
N GLU A 13 5.47 -6.54 -9.13
CA GLU A 13 6.84 -6.53 -9.59
C GLU A 13 7.84 -6.88 -8.48
N LEU A 14 7.62 -6.42 -7.23
CA LEU A 14 8.44 -6.78 -6.09
C LEU A 14 8.39 -8.28 -5.82
N ARG A 15 7.20 -8.90 -5.93
CA ARG A 15 7.04 -10.36 -5.86
C ARG A 15 7.83 -11.07 -6.95
N HIS A 16 7.75 -10.58 -8.18
CA HIS A 16 8.45 -11.19 -9.31
C HIS A 16 9.98 -11.18 -9.09
N ILE A 17 10.54 -10.03 -8.72
CA ILE A 17 11.98 -9.88 -8.42
C ILE A 17 12.38 -10.76 -7.22
N LEU A 18 11.53 -10.87 -6.20
CA LEU A 18 11.85 -11.66 -5.01
C LEU A 18 11.97 -13.16 -5.31
N ALA A 19 11.27 -13.64 -6.34
CA ALA A 19 11.33 -15.03 -6.81
C ALA A 19 12.50 -15.32 -7.77
N ALA A 20 13.25 -14.29 -8.19
CA ALA A 20 14.39 -14.45 -9.09
C ALA A 20 15.63 -15.03 -8.38
N ASP A 21 16.69 -15.28 -9.15
CA ASP A 21 17.94 -15.83 -8.62
C ASP A 21 18.61 -14.89 -7.60
N THR A 22 18.57 -15.30 -6.34
CA THR A 22 19.12 -14.54 -5.20
C THR A 22 20.64 -14.47 -5.15
N THR A 23 21.34 -15.30 -5.95
CA THR A 23 22.80 -15.31 -6.01
C THR A 23 23.35 -14.19 -6.91
N SER A 24 22.50 -13.64 -7.78
CA SER A 24 22.87 -12.55 -8.66
C SER A 24 23.10 -11.24 -7.87
N PRO A 25 24.20 -10.51 -8.13
CA PRO A 25 24.43 -9.20 -7.50
C PRO A 25 23.34 -8.18 -7.86
N GLU A 26 22.77 -8.27 -9.06
CA GLU A 26 21.68 -7.41 -9.54
C GLU A 26 20.38 -7.62 -8.75
N TRP A 27 20.18 -8.80 -8.17
CA TRP A 27 18.96 -9.11 -7.42
C TRP A 27 18.77 -8.15 -6.25
N ARG A 28 19.80 -7.89 -5.45
CA ARG A 28 19.72 -6.97 -4.31
C ARG A 28 19.38 -5.55 -4.74
N TRP A 29 19.99 -5.09 -5.83
CA TRP A 29 19.73 -3.75 -6.35
C TRP A 29 18.28 -3.61 -6.83
N ASN A 30 17.78 -4.62 -7.55
CA ASN A 30 16.40 -4.67 -8.02
C ASN A 30 15.39 -4.70 -6.86
N VAL A 31 15.63 -5.50 -5.81
CA VAL A 31 14.80 -5.52 -4.60
C VAL A 31 14.77 -4.15 -3.93
N ARG A 32 15.93 -3.50 -3.74
CA ARG A 32 16.02 -2.16 -3.15
C ARG A 32 15.24 -1.12 -3.96
N ARG A 33 15.43 -1.11 -5.28
CA ARG A 33 14.75 -0.19 -6.18
C ARG A 33 13.24 -0.33 -6.03
N ARG A 34 12.74 -1.57 -6.09
CA ARG A 34 11.30 -1.82 -6.01
C ARG A 34 10.70 -1.53 -4.63
N LEU A 35 11.44 -1.74 -3.54
CA LEU A 35 11.04 -1.29 -2.21
C LEU A 35 10.92 0.25 -2.11
N SER A 36 11.77 0.98 -2.83
CA SER A 36 11.68 2.45 -2.89
C SER A 36 10.43 2.88 -3.66
N GLU A 37 10.14 2.22 -4.78
CA GLU A 37 8.92 2.47 -5.57
C GLU A 37 7.65 2.17 -4.75
N VAL A 38 7.62 1.07 -3.98
CA VAL A 38 6.52 0.78 -3.04
C VAL A 38 6.38 1.87 -1.98
N ARG A 39 7.48 2.34 -1.39
CA ARG A 39 7.45 3.42 -0.40
C ARG A 39 6.88 4.71 -0.99
N ASP A 40 7.27 5.04 -2.21
CA ASP A 40 6.84 6.26 -2.89
C ASP A 40 5.35 6.17 -3.27
N ALA A 41 4.88 4.98 -3.71
CA ALA A 41 3.48 4.70 -3.97
C ALA A 41 2.59 4.70 -2.71
N LEU A 42 3.16 4.55 -1.52
CA LEU A 42 2.45 4.70 -0.23
C LEU A 42 2.47 6.14 0.31
N GLY A 43 3.09 7.08 -0.43
CA GLY A 43 3.24 8.46 -0.01
C GLY A 43 1.91 9.23 0.08
N PRO A 44 1.92 10.40 0.76
CA PRO A 44 0.72 11.21 0.98
C PRO A 44 0.02 11.63 -0.31
N ASP A 45 0.75 11.76 -1.42
CA ASP A 45 0.19 12.09 -2.73
C ASP A 45 -0.66 10.95 -3.33
N ALA A 46 -0.41 9.69 -2.96
CA ALA A 46 -1.16 8.54 -3.47
C ALA A 46 -2.53 8.36 -2.77
N VAL A 47 -2.68 8.84 -1.53
CA VAL A 47 -3.91 8.67 -0.73
C VAL A 47 -4.95 9.75 -1.07
N ALA A 48 -4.53 10.85 -1.70
CA ALA A 48 -5.39 11.98 -2.05
C ALA A 48 -6.30 11.73 -3.28
N GLY A 49 -6.08 10.65 -4.03
CA GLY A 49 -6.63 10.46 -5.37
C GLY A 49 -8.14 10.18 -5.46
N GLU A 50 -8.79 9.64 -4.41
CA GLU A 50 -10.16 9.13 -4.53
C GLU A 50 -11.08 9.47 -3.33
N ALA A 51 -10.54 9.67 -2.12
CA ALA A 51 -11.33 10.02 -0.94
C ALA A 51 -11.73 11.51 -0.83
N GLY A 52 -11.25 12.36 -1.74
CA GLY A 52 -11.31 13.82 -1.60
C GLY A 52 -12.38 14.55 -2.44
N ARG A 53 -13.31 13.85 -3.10
CA ARG A 53 -14.26 14.52 -4.00
C ARG A 53 -15.69 13.96 -3.94
N VAL A 54 -16.32 14.08 -2.77
CA VAL A 54 -17.78 14.01 -2.65
C VAL A 54 -18.25 15.16 -1.76
N PRO A 55 -18.80 16.27 -2.31
CA PRO A 55 -19.54 17.23 -1.53
C PRO A 55 -21.00 16.78 -1.47
N SER A 56 -21.37 16.04 -0.42
CA SER A 56 -22.77 15.71 -0.14
C SER A 56 -23.16 16.29 1.22
N GLN A 57 -24.09 17.22 1.18
CA GLN A 57 -24.65 17.94 2.32
C GLN A 57 -25.64 17.03 3.07
N GLN A 58 -25.33 16.56 4.30
CA GLN A 58 -26.24 16.21 5.45
C GLN A 58 -25.60 15.21 6.46
N PRO A 59 -25.99 15.21 7.76
CA PRO A 59 -25.28 15.81 8.89
C PRO A 59 -24.43 14.84 9.75
N GLU A 60 -23.26 15.33 10.17
CA GLU A 60 -22.46 15.21 11.42
C GLU A 60 -22.24 13.85 12.15
N GLN A 61 -23.07 12.81 11.98
CA GLN A 61 -22.86 11.50 12.64
C GLN A 61 -22.14 10.47 11.75
N GLY A 62 -22.30 10.57 10.43
CA GLY A 62 -21.56 9.73 9.46
C GLY A 62 -20.10 10.15 9.32
N GLU A 63 -19.82 11.44 9.49
CA GLU A 63 -18.49 12.03 9.34
C GLU A 63 -17.51 11.54 10.41
N GLU A 64 -17.93 11.39 11.67
CA GLU A 64 -17.05 10.89 12.74
C GLU A 64 -16.62 9.44 12.53
N TRP A 65 -17.54 8.59 12.06
CA TRP A 65 -17.25 7.17 11.75
C TRP A 65 -16.34 7.01 10.53
N LEU A 66 -16.57 7.81 9.49
CA LEU A 66 -15.72 7.87 8.30
C LEU A 66 -14.34 8.44 8.65
N THR A 67 -14.27 9.46 9.50
CA THR A 67 -13.01 10.08 9.96
C THR A 67 -12.18 9.10 10.79
N ALA A 68 -12.79 8.36 11.71
CA ALA A 68 -12.09 7.35 12.51
C ALA A 68 -11.50 6.22 11.62
N ARG A 69 -12.20 5.82 10.57
CA ARG A 69 -11.69 4.84 9.59
C ARG A 69 -10.57 5.40 8.72
N ALA A 70 -10.69 6.64 8.26
CA ALA A 70 -9.65 7.31 7.47
C ALA A 70 -8.34 7.42 8.28
N VAL A 71 -8.41 7.83 9.55
CA VAL A 71 -7.24 7.95 10.44
C VAL A 71 -6.58 6.58 10.72
N GLY A 72 -7.38 5.53 10.89
CA GLY A 72 -6.87 4.17 11.07
C GLY A 72 -6.13 3.62 9.83
N SER A 73 -6.69 3.86 8.64
CA SER A 73 -6.07 3.46 7.37
C SER A 73 -4.76 4.20 7.14
N GLU A 74 -4.76 5.52 7.36
CA GLU A 74 -3.59 6.37 7.16
C GLU A 74 -2.42 6.00 8.09
N ARG A 75 -2.69 5.59 9.33
CA ARG A 75 -1.65 5.08 10.24
C ARG A 75 -1.01 3.80 9.72
N ARG A 76 -1.82 2.87 9.19
CA ARG A 76 -1.34 1.61 8.63
C ARG A 76 -0.52 1.84 7.37
N THR A 77 -0.97 2.70 6.47
CA THR A 77 -0.22 3.11 5.27
C THR A 77 1.14 3.70 5.64
N ARG A 78 1.20 4.63 6.62
CA ARG A 78 2.47 5.18 7.13
C ARG A 78 3.39 4.11 7.72
N GLN A 79 2.84 3.14 8.45
CA GLN A 79 3.63 2.03 9.00
C GLN A 79 4.26 1.17 7.89
N LEU A 80 3.48 0.83 6.86
CA LEU A 80 3.95 0.06 5.71
C LEU A 80 4.99 0.85 4.91
N GLN A 81 4.77 2.14 4.72
CA GLN A 81 5.72 3.04 4.07
C GLN A 81 7.06 3.09 4.81
N ALA A 82 7.04 3.30 6.12
CA ALA A 82 8.24 3.33 6.95
C ALA A 82 9.00 2.00 6.87
N ARG A 83 8.29 0.88 6.90
CA ARG A 83 8.88 -0.46 6.80
C ARG A 83 9.51 -0.72 5.43
N ALA A 84 8.86 -0.32 4.34
CA ALA A 84 9.42 -0.40 2.99
C ALA A 84 10.72 0.42 2.89
N GLY A 85 10.73 1.65 3.43
CA GLY A 85 11.91 2.51 3.47
C GLY A 85 13.08 1.90 4.28
N MET A 86 12.80 1.36 5.47
CA MET A 86 13.82 0.70 6.29
C MET A 86 14.43 -0.52 5.58
N LEU A 87 13.60 -1.36 4.93
CA LEU A 87 14.10 -2.50 4.18
C LEU A 87 14.92 -2.08 2.95
N ALA A 88 14.50 -1.03 2.23
CA ALA A 88 15.24 -0.53 1.06
C ALA A 88 16.68 -0.13 1.43
N VAL A 89 16.88 0.48 2.61
CA VAL A 89 18.22 0.83 3.12
C VAL A 89 18.98 -0.40 3.59
N ALA A 90 18.32 -1.37 4.23
CA ALA A 90 18.98 -2.53 4.82
C ALA A 90 19.42 -3.61 3.81
N VAL A 91 18.76 -3.70 2.65
CA VAL A 91 18.95 -4.76 1.64
C VAL A 91 20.37 -4.86 1.08
N LEU A 92 21.08 -3.74 0.93
CA LEU A 92 22.41 -3.77 0.33
C LEU A 92 23.49 -4.28 1.29
N ASP A 93 23.49 -3.80 2.54
CA ASP A 93 24.65 -3.95 3.41
C ASP A 93 24.37 -4.67 4.74
N ARG A 94 23.09 -4.81 5.14
CA ARG A 94 22.73 -5.27 6.50
C ARG A 94 22.07 -6.64 6.53
N LEU A 95 21.56 -7.12 5.40
CA LEU A 95 20.75 -8.34 5.34
C LEU A 95 21.36 -9.36 4.36
N ASP A 96 21.39 -10.61 4.80
CA ASP A 96 21.64 -11.76 3.94
C ASP A 96 20.41 -12.10 3.08
N ALA A 97 20.61 -12.78 1.95
CA ALA A 97 19.54 -13.07 1.00
C ALA A 97 18.33 -13.80 1.63
N PRO A 98 18.50 -14.84 2.48
CA PRO A 98 17.39 -15.48 3.19
C PRO A 98 16.59 -14.51 4.07
N THR A 99 17.25 -13.55 4.73
CA THR A 99 16.56 -12.54 5.54
C THR A 99 15.83 -11.53 4.69
N ILE A 100 16.41 -11.08 3.58
CA ILE A 100 15.72 -10.22 2.62
C ILE A 100 14.43 -10.89 2.15
N VAL A 101 14.51 -12.14 1.66
CA VAL A 101 13.34 -12.90 1.21
C VAL A 101 12.28 -12.96 2.29
N ARG A 102 12.64 -13.39 3.51
CA ARG A 102 11.70 -13.50 4.63
C ARG A 102 11.01 -12.17 4.97
N GLN A 103 11.78 -11.08 5.05
CA GLN A 103 11.23 -9.79 5.47
C GLN A 103 10.38 -9.14 4.37
N VAL A 104 10.80 -9.25 3.12
CA VAL A 104 10.07 -8.70 1.98
C VAL A 104 8.81 -9.50 1.70
N THR A 105 8.81 -10.83 1.83
CA THR A 105 7.58 -11.64 1.72
C THR A 105 6.54 -11.24 2.76
N ARG A 106 6.96 -11.01 4.01
CA ARG A 106 6.05 -10.53 5.06
C ARG A 106 5.48 -9.14 4.72
N LEU A 107 6.32 -8.23 4.22
CA LEU A 107 5.85 -6.92 3.77
C LEU A 107 4.85 -7.04 2.62
N LEU A 108 5.11 -7.91 1.63
CA LEU A 108 4.19 -8.15 0.51
C LEU A 108 2.82 -8.60 0.99
N HIS A 109 2.77 -9.55 1.93
CA HIS A 109 1.51 -10.02 2.51
C HIS A 109 0.75 -8.90 3.24
N ASP A 110 1.47 -8.05 3.99
CA ASP A 110 0.86 -6.91 4.67
C ASP A 110 0.31 -5.85 3.70
N LEU A 111 0.99 -5.64 2.56
CA LEU A 111 0.56 -4.73 1.48
C LEU A 111 -0.66 -5.26 0.74
N GLU A 112 -0.71 -6.56 0.44
CA GLU A 112 -1.87 -7.17 -0.21
C GLU A 112 -3.12 -7.10 0.66
N HIS A 113 -2.97 -7.33 1.96
CA HIS A 113 -4.08 -7.14 2.89
C HIS A 113 -4.56 -5.68 2.95
N GLN A 114 -3.65 -4.72 2.80
CA GLN A 114 -4.03 -3.32 2.72
C GLN A 114 -4.82 -3.03 1.44
N LEU A 115 -4.33 -3.47 0.28
CA LEU A 115 -5.01 -3.32 -1.01
C LEU A 115 -6.39 -3.97 -1.02
N GLN A 116 -6.52 -5.19 -0.49
CA GLN A 116 -7.81 -5.87 -0.39
C GLN A 116 -8.78 -5.06 0.47
N ARG A 117 -8.32 -4.58 1.62
CA ARG A 117 -9.15 -3.75 2.51
C ARG A 117 -9.58 -2.45 1.83
N ASP A 118 -8.69 -1.81 1.08
CA ASP A 118 -9.02 -0.56 0.37
C ASP A 118 -10.05 -0.81 -0.74
N HIS A 119 -9.97 -1.93 -1.45
CA HIS A 119 -11.02 -2.37 -2.39
C HIS A 119 -12.34 -2.64 -1.69
N ASP A 120 -12.34 -3.39 -0.59
CA ASP A 120 -13.57 -3.70 0.17
C ASP A 120 -14.28 -2.41 0.61
N LEU A 121 -13.52 -1.41 1.08
CA LEU A 121 -14.06 -0.10 1.46
C LEU A 121 -14.60 0.70 0.28
N ALA A 122 -13.93 0.66 -0.88
CA ALA A 122 -14.41 1.31 -2.09
C ALA A 122 -15.73 0.68 -2.56
N TYR A 123 -15.86 -0.65 -2.51
CA TYR A 123 -17.11 -1.35 -2.81
C TYR A 123 -18.23 -1.00 -1.84
N ASP A 124 -17.95 -0.97 -0.53
CA ASP A 124 -18.94 -0.58 0.50
C ASP A 124 -19.48 0.84 0.27
N ALA A 125 -18.60 1.79 -0.09
CA ALA A 125 -18.99 3.17 -0.35
C ALA A 125 -19.91 3.29 -1.59
N VAL A 126 -19.58 2.57 -2.68
CA VAL A 126 -20.41 2.54 -3.89
C VAL A 126 -21.76 1.87 -3.62
N ALA A 127 -21.79 0.79 -2.83
CA ALA A 127 -23.02 0.11 -2.48
C ALA A 127 -23.98 1.00 -1.67
N LEU A 128 -23.45 1.84 -0.76
CA LEU A 128 -24.23 2.81 0.01
C LEU A 128 -24.79 3.94 -0.86
N ASP A 129 -24.03 4.41 -1.85
CA ASP A 129 -24.45 5.48 -2.77
C ASP A 129 -25.57 5.02 -3.72
N LEU A 130 -25.53 3.76 -4.16
CA LEU A 130 -26.54 3.16 -5.04
C LEU A 130 -27.80 2.70 -4.28
N GLY A 131 -27.71 2.42 -2.98
CA GLY A 131 -28.82 1.95 -2.14
C GLY A 131 -29.76 3.04 -1.61
N GLY A 132 -29.47 4.32 -1.85
CA GLY A 132 -30.26 5.47 -1.38
C GLY A 132 -31.40 5.92 -2.30
N SER A 133 -31.69 5.17 -3.37
CA SER A 133 -32.70 5.52 -4.38
C SER A 133 -33.95 4.63 -4.32
N GLU A 134 -34.61 4.54 -3.16
CA GLU A 134 -35.97 3.99 -3.03
C GLU A 134 -36.91 4.93 -2.26
#